data_AF-A0A380FMI9-F1
#
_entry.id   AF-A0A380FMI9-F1
#
_cell.length_a   1.000
_cell.length_b   1.000
_cell.length_c   1.000
_cell.angle_alpha   90.00
_cell.angle_beta   90.00
_cell.angle_gamma   90.00
#
_symmetry.space_group_name_H-M   'P 1'
#
loop_
_entity.id
_entity.type
_entity.pdbx_description
1 polymer ?
#
loop_
_entity_poly.entity_id
_entity_poly.type
_entity_poly.pdbx_seq_one_letter_code
_entity_poly.pdbx_strand_id
1 'polypeptide(L)'
;MSGKKLTMVFWCALSICTLFVIYGAILPKQLEQVTQSITNFIAVHFGWYYLLLVLFILIVCIYLLFSRFASITLGDDNEEPEFSLKSWFAMLFSAGMGIGISILDNS
;
A
#
# COMPACT_ATOMS: atom_id res chain seq x y z
N MET A 1 -27.12 -27.65 0.55
CA MET A 1 -25.99 -27.07 -0.21
C MET A 1 -26.45 -25.76 -0.83
N SER A 2 -26.28 -24.63 -0.12
CA SER A 2 -26.81 -23.33 -0.51
C SER A 2 -25.88 -22.67 -1.52
N GLY A 3 -26.32 -22.58 -2.79
CA GLY A 3 -25.61 -21.93 -3.87
C GLY A 3 -25.47 -20.43 -3.59
N LYS A 4 -24.33 -20.03 -3.04
CA LYS A 4 -23.99 -18.61 -2.90
C LYS A 4 -23.90 -18.01 -4.30
N LYS A 5 -24.80 -17.08 -4.63
CA LYS A 5 -24.69 -16.26 -5.84
C LYS A 5 -23.39 -15.47 -5.72
N LEU A 6 -22.40 -15.80 -6.54
CA LEU A 6 -21.16 -15.04 -6.65
C LEU A 6 -21.53 -13.59 -6.98
N THR A 7 -21.18 -12.66 -6.10
CA THR A 7 -21.51 -11.23 -6.21
C THR A 7 -21.04 -10.68 -7.55
N MET A 8 -21.82 -9.81 -8.18
CA MET A 8 -21.49 -9.22 -9.49
C MET A 8 -20.09 -8.59 -9.54
N VAL A 9 -19.67 -7.99 -8.42
CA VAL A 9 -18.33 -7.41 -8.23
C VAL A 9 -17.22 -8.46 -8.35
N PHE A 10 -17.44 -9.69 -7.90
CA PHE A 10 -16.46 -10.77 -8.00
C PHE A 10 -16.21 -11.16 -9.46
N TRP A 11 -17.27 -11.33 -10.24
CA TRP A 11 -17.15 -11.66 -11.67
C TRP A 11 -16.54 -10.52 -12.49
N CYS A 12 -16.90 -9.26 -12.18
CA CYS A 12 -16.28 -8.11 -12.82
C CYS A 12 -14.77 -8.03 -12.50
N ALA A 13 -14.39 -8.15 -11.23
CA ALA A 13 -12.99 -8.12 -10.82
C ALA A 13 -12.20 -9.29 -11.43
N LEU A 14 -12.77 -10.51 -11.42
CA LEU A 14 -12.13 -11.68 -12.01
C LEU A 14 -11.88 -11.50 -13.51
N SER A 15 -12.88 -11.02 -14.25
CA SER A 15 -12.75 -10.80 -15.70
C SER A 15 -11.68 -9.76 -16.02
N ILE A 16 -11.64 -8.65 -15.27
CA ILE A 16 -10.65 -7.59 -15.48
C ILE A 16 -9.24 -8.10 -15.16
N CYS A 17 -9.07 -8.79 -14.02
CA CYS A 17 -7.77 -9.36 -13.64
C CYS A 17 -7.28 -10.39 -14.66
N THR A 18 -8.13 -11.31 -15.12
CA THR A 18 -7.74 -12.32 -16.11
C THR A 18 -7.32 -11.70 -17.43
N LEU A 19 -8.07 -10.69 -17.93
CA LEU A 19 -7.70 -9.98 -19.15
C LEU A 19 -6.35 -9.24 -19.00
N PHE A 20 -6.14 -8.58 -17.87
CA PHE A 20 -4.90 -7.86 -17.60
C PHE A 20 -3.69 -8.80 -17.52
N VAL A 21 -3.84 -9.95 -16.87
CA VAL A 21 -2.79 -10.98 -16.77
C VAL A 21 -2.46 -11.58 -18.14
N ILE A 22 -3.47 -11.91 -18.95
CA ILE A 22 -3.25 -12.44 -20.31
C ILE A 22 -2.53 -11.40 -21.17
N TYR A 23 -2.95 -10.14 -21.10
CA TYR A 23 -2.29 -9.05 -21.83
C TYR A 23 -0.83 -8.89 -21.41
N GLY A 24 -0.54 -8.93 -20.10
CA GLY A 24 0.82 -8.86 -19.58
C GLY A 24 1.69 -10.08 -19.87
N ALA A 25 1.10 -11.27 -19.97
CA ALA A 25 1.82 -12.50 -20.32
C ALA A 25 2.25 -12.54 -21.80
N ILE A 26 1.44 -11.98 -22.71
CA ILE A 26 1.72 -12.02 -24.15
C ILE A 26 2.68 -10.90 -24.56
N LEU A 27 2.53 -9.69 -24.03
CA LEU A 27 3.36 -8.52 -24.39
C LEU A 27 4.00 -7.84 -23.16
N PRO A 28 4.92 -8.52 -22.45
CA PRO A 28 5.58 -7.94 -21.27
C PRO A 28 6.40 -6.69 -21.60
N LYS A 29 7.08 -6.66 -22.75
CA LYS A 29 7.92 -5.52 -23.18
C LYS A 29 7.14 -4.24 -23.41
N GLN A 30 5.94 -4.34 -23.98
CA GLN A 30 5.10 -3.17 -24.21
C GLN A 30 4.54 -2.64 -22.89
N LEU A 31 4.19 -3.56 -21.97
CA LEU A 31 3.72 -3.21 -20.63
C LEU A 31 4.82 -2.51 -19.81
N GLU A 32 6.06 -2.99 -19.91
CA GLU A 32 7.24 -2.36 -19.32
C GLU A 32 7.46 -0.94 -19.86
N GLN A 33 7.48 -0.77 -21.19
CA GLN A 33 7.68 0.54 -21.83
C GLN A 33 6.58 1.54 -21.49
N VAL A 34 5.33 1.10 -21.48
CA VAL A 34 4.18 1.95 -21.09
C VAL A 34 4.27 2.32 -19.62
N THR A 35 4.57 1.38 -18.73
CA THR A 35 4.71 1.64 -17.29
C THR A 35 5.87 2.59 -17.00
N GLN A 36 7.01 2.42 -17.65
CA GLN A 36 8.17 3.31 -17.53
C GLN A 36 7.83 4.72 -18.03
N SER A 37 7.15 4.82 -19.18
CA SER A 37 6.74 6.10 -19.76
C SER A 37 5.76 6.84 -18.86
N ILE A 38 4.77 6.15 -18.29
CA ILE A 38 3.81 6.70 -17.34
C ILE A 38 4.52 7.15 -16.06
N THR A 39 5.40 6.31 -15.51
CA THR A 39 6.16 6.63 -14.28
C THR A 39 7.00 7.89 -14.49
N ASN A 40 7.70 8.00 -15.63
CA ASN A 40 8.51 9.16 -15.96
C ASN A 40 7.66 10.42 -16.16
N PHE A 41 6.52 10.30 -16.85
CA PHE A 41 5.57 11.40 -17.04
C PHE A 41 5.05 11.95 -15.69
N ILE A 42 4.67 11.05 -14.78
CA ILE A 42 4.24 11.41 -13.42
C ILE A 42 5.41 12.04 -12.65
N ALA A 43 6.61 11.47 -12.73
CA ALA A 43 7.78 12.02 -12.04
C ALA A 43 8.13 13.44 -12.49
N VAL A 44 8.07 13.71 -13.80
CA VAL A 44 8.42 15.03 -14.37
C VAL A 44 7.34 16.08 -14.05
N HIS A 45 6.06 15.75 -14.25
CA HIS A 45 4.98 16.73 -14.09
C HIS A 45 4.42 16.84 -12.67
N PHE A 46 4.35 15.72 -11.94
CA PHE A 46 3.78 15.63 -10.59
C PHE A 46 4.84 15.43 -9.50
N GLY A 47 6.13 15.34 -9.83
CA GLY A 47 7.19 15.15 -8.83
C GLY A 47 7.25 16.26 -7.78
N TRP A 48 7.04 17.51 -8.18
CA TRP A 48 7.02 18.64 -7.25
C TRP A 48 5.81 18.58 -6.28
N TYR A 49 4.64 18.20 -6.79
CA TYR A 49 3.42 18.03 -5.98
C TYR A 49 3.55 16.83 -5.04
N TYR A 50 4.10 15.72 -5.53
CA TYR A 50 4.39 14.54 -4.73
C TYR A 50 5.35 14.86 -3.57
N LEU A 51 6.42 15.61 -3.84
CA LEU A 51 7.38 16.02 -2.82
C LEU A 51 6.75 16.92 -1.75
N LEU A 52 5.92 17.89 -2.15
CA LEU A 52 5.18 18.72 -1.21
C LEU A 52 4.17 17.91 -0.39
N LEU A 53 3.48 16.95 -1.01
CA LEU A 53 2.50 16.10 -0.34
C LEU A 53 3.18 15.20 0.70
N VAL A 54 4.31 14.58 0.36
CA VAL A 54 5.09 13.76 1.30
C VAL A 54 5.62 14.61 2.45
N LEU A 55 6.15 15.80 2.16
CA LEU A 55 6.59 16.74 3.19
C LEU A 55 5.43 17.16 4.10
N PHE A 56 4.26 17.44 3.53
CA PHE A 56 3.06 17.81 4.28
C PHE A 56 2.61 16.68 5.20
N ILE A 57 2.53 15.44 4.72
CA ILE A 57 2.19 14.27 5.55
C ILE A 57 3.22 14.08 6.66
N LEU A 58 4.51 14.25 6.34
CA LEU A 58 5.59 14.16 7.33
C LEU A 58 5.41 15.22 8.44
N ILE A 59 5.16 16.48 8.07
CA ILE A 59 4.89 17.56 9.02
C ILE A 59 3.67 17.22 9.87
N VAL A 60 2.59 16.70 9.27
CA VAL A 60 1.40 16.26 10.01
C VAL A 60 1.74 15.13 10.99
N CYS A 61 2.54 14.13 10.59
CA CYS A 61 2.97 13.06 11.48
C CYS A 61 3.81 13.59 12.65
N ILE A 62 4.76 14.50 12.40
CA ILE A 62 5.55 15.15 13.45
C ILE A 62 4.63 15.96 14.37
N TYR A 63 3.70 16.72 13.80
CA TYR A 63 2.72 17.49 14.56
C TYR A 63 1.87 16.58 15.44
N LEU A 64 1.37 15.45 14.94
CA LEU A 64 0.62 14.48 15.72
C LEU A 64 1.47 13.87 16.85
N LEU A 65 2.76 13.64 16.62
CA LEU A 65 3.70 13.09 17.60
C LEU A 65 3.98 14.07 18.75
N PHE A 66 4.11 15.37 18.46
CA PHE A 66 4.28 16.41 19.49
C PHE A 66 2.95 16.91 20.07
N SER A 67 1.83 16.65 19.39
CA SER A 67 0.50 17.07 19.82
C SER A 67 -0.07 16.13 20.88
N ARG A 68 -1.04 16.65 21.64
CA ARG A 68 -1.75 15.94 22.72
C ARG A 68 -2.47 14.67 22.23
N PHE A 69 -2.69 14.53 20.92
CA PHE A 69 -3.24 13.33 20.28
C PHE A 69 -2.31 12.10 20.38
N ALA A 70 -1.00 12.26 20.57
CA ALA A 70 -0.09 11.15 20.81
C ALA A 70 -0.37 10.42 22.15
N SER A 71 -1.00 11.11 23.10
CA SER A 71 -1.35 10.56 24.41
C SER A 71 -2.74 9.93 24.45
N ILE A 72 -3.49 9.95 23.34
CA ILE A 72 -4.83 9.37 23.30
C ILE A 72 -4.69 7.90 22.90
N THR A 73 -4.98 7.02 23.84
CA THR A 73 -5.10 5.59 23.58
C THR A 73 -6.30 5.37 22.65
N LEU A 74 -6.09 4.69 21.52
CA LEU A 74 -7.16 4.31 20.60
C LEU A 74 -7.89 3.07 21.13
N GLY A 75 -8.51 3.17 22.31
CA GLY A 75 -9.17 2.09 23.06
C GLY A 75 -9.87 2.60 24.32
N ASP A 76 -10.50 1.73 25.10
CA ASP A 76 -11.09 2.11 26.39
C ASP A 76 -9.95 2.51 27.37
N ASP A 77 -10.19 3.52 28.21
CA ASP A 77 -9.16 4.14 29.09
C ASP A 77 -8.56 3.14 30.11
N ASN A 78 -9.13 1.94 30.24
CA ASN A 78 -8.71 0.88 31.16
C ASN A 78 -8.47 -0.49 30.49
N GLU A 79 -8.44 -0.59 29.16
CA GLU A 79 -8.07 -1.85 28.50
C GLU A 79 -6.55 -2.00 28.40
N GLU A 80 -6.04 -3.10 28.93
CA GLU A 80 -4.64 -3.49 28.71
C GLU A 80 -4.42 -3.74 27.21
N PRO A 81 -3.30 -3.30 26.63
CA PRO A 81 -3.05 -3.44 25.20
C PRO A 81 -3.13 -4.92 24.78
N GLU A 82 -4.02 -5.23 23.82
CA GLU A 82 -4.24 -6.60 23.30
C GLU A 82 -2.94 -7.27 22.79
N PHE A 83 -1.96 -6.46 22.38
CA PHE A 83 -0.66 -6.90 21.93
C PHE A 83 0.46 -6.25 22.75
N SER A 84 1.43 -7.06 23.17
CA SER A 84 2.67 -6.55 23.76
C SER A 84 3.37 -5.61 22.77
N LEU A 85 4.08 -4.59 23.26
CA LEU A 85 4.83 -3.65 22.42
C LEU A 85 5.75 -4.38 21.42
N LYS A 86 6.38 -5.50 21.82
CA LYS A 86 7.23 -6.30 20.94
C LYS A 86 6.45 -6.94 19.79
N SER A 87 5.28 -7.49 20.08
CA SER A 87 4.38 -8.09 19.08
C SER A 87 3.82 -7.02 18.12
N TRP A 88 3.48 -5.85 18.63
CA TRP A 88 3.04 -4.71 17.81
C TRP A 88 4.14 -4.18 16.88
N PHE A 89 5.36 -4.01 17.38
CA PHE A 89 6.52 -3.64 16.55
C PHE A 89 6.78 -4.69 15.46
N ALA A 90 6.67 -5.98 15.77
CA ALA A 90 6.80 -7.05 14.79
C ALA A 90 5.71 -6.99 13.70
N MET A 91 4.47 -6.65 14.07
CA MET A 91 3.37 -6.48 13.12
C MET A 91 3.60 -5.27 12.19
N LEU A 92 4.01 -4.12 12.74
CA LEU A 92 4.35 -2.94 11.94
C LEU A 92 5.51 -3.19 10.99
N PHE A 93 6.54 -3.89 11.46
CA PHE A 93 7.69 -4.26 10.65
C PHE A 93 7.28 -5.21 9.52
N SER A 94 6.45 -6.22 9.81
CA SER A 94 5.93 -7.13 8.78
C SER A 94 5.00 -6.44 7.77
N ALA A 95 4.23 -5.44 8.20
CA ALA A 95 3.37 -4.66 7.30
C ALA A 95 4.18 -3.67 6.43
N GLY A 96 5.30 -3.14 6.96
CA GLY A 96 6.15 -2.17 6.26
C GLY A 96 7.22 -2.80 5.37
N MET A 97 7.76 -3.96 5.74
CA MET A 97 8.74 -4.70 4.93
C MET A 97 8.03 -5.47 3.80
N GLY A 98 7.79 -4.78 2.68
CA GLY A 98 7.17 -5.38 1.50
C GLY A 98 8.12 -6.21 0.61
N ILE A 99 7.62 -6.56 -0.58
CA ILE A 99 8.27 -7.35 -1.65
C ILE A 99 9.61 -6.74 -2.14
N GLY A 100 9.91 -5.48 -1.79
CA GLY A 100 11.14 -4.80 -2.18
C GLY A 100 12.44 -5.47 -1.68
N ILE A 101 12.41 -6.14 -0.52
CA ILE A 101 13.59 -6.86 0.01
C ILE A 101 13.89 -8.12 -0.83
N SER A 102 12.87 -8.83 -1.31
CA SER A 102 13.05 -10.07 -2.08
C SER A 102 13.59 -9.88 -3.51
N ILE A 103 13.50 -8.68 -4.08
CA ILE A 103 13.99 -8.39 -5.44
C ILE A 103 15.50 -8.09 -5.45
N LEU A 104 16.06 -7.67 -4.32
CA LEU A 104 17.48 -7.31 -4.19
C LEU A 104 18.42 -8.52 -4.05
N ASP A 105 17.89 -9.72 -3.81
CA ASP A 105 18.67 -10.97 -3.64
C ASP A 105 18.93 -11.70 -4.97
N ASN A 106 18.28 -11.28 -6.08
CA ASN A 106 18.51 -11.83 -7.43
C ASN A 106 19.33 -10.87 -8.30
N SER A 107 20.48 -10.41 -7.77
CA SER A 107 21.54 -9.71 -8.51
C SER A 107 22.89 -10.11 -7.95
#